data_AF-A0A355FTW7-F1
#
_entry.id   AF-A0A355FTW7-F1
#
_cell.length_a   1.000
_cell.length_b   1.000
_cell.length_c   1.000
_cell.angle_alpha   90.00
_cell.angle_beta   90.00
_cell.angle_gamma   90.00
#
_symmetry.space_group_name_H-M   'P 1'
#
loop_
_entity.id
_entity.type
_entity.pdbx_description
1 polymer ?
#
loop_
_entity_poly.entity_id
_entity_poly.type
_entity_poly.pdbx_seq_one_letter_code
_entity_poly.pdbx_strand_id
1 'polypeptide(L)'
;MKRNLHSYLLALSLLMALAAGHSVSGQVIVNGGFEDLLALPTTTGQWSLASGWTSTGSSENSPDVFHIQGAGGGDLPETPVALVSPYQGMAVAGFMACGAGGTNRREYLSGTFSSPLNVGARYRLTFRMTSGELTPFSEGGLGIGELGMHFSMGPLQQQGANPMTELPHFVLSPVFFSREWETISFTFVADAAWTHFTWGAFGADADRTIEVIEGNQPSMAYCFVDDFSLVVSEGEMTQDEVDVRGPDRKPVTDVIDLETEPAWFVPNAFTPNDDGENDVFLPVWKNLTMLRFEVYSRWGELVYELRGESNGWDGQSFSNEAAAAGLYIWQMELQDADGMTISESGAINLIR
;
A
#
# COMPACT_ATOMS: atom_id res chain seq x y z
N MET A 1 -23.87 72.32 28.41
CA MET A 1 -23.69 71.12 29.26
C MET A 1 -24.30 69.95 28.49
N LYS A 2 -23.56 69.19 27.66
CA LYS A 2 -22.73 68.03 28.03
C LYS A 2 -23.31 67.22 29.20
N ARG A 3 -23.93 66.06 28.90
CA ARG A 3 -23.60 64.73 29.46
C ARG A 3 -24.58 63.63 29.03
N ASN A 4 -24.04 62.68 28.26
CA ASN A 4 -24.10 61.22 28.46
C ASN A 4 -25.46 60.55 28.21
N LEU A 5 -25.75 59.88 27.09
CA LEU A 5 -25.00 58.81 26.39
C LEU A 5 -24.54 57.68 27.32
N HIS A 6 -25.47 57.00 28.00
CA HIS A 6 -25.29 55.66 28.58
C HIS A 6 -26.67 55.02 28.72
N SER A 7 -26.76 53.72 28.42
CA SER A 7 -27.86 52.79 28.77
C SER A 7 -28.95 52.53 27.72
N TYR A 8 -28.63 52.01 26.53
CA TYR A 8 -29.52 51.11 25.76
C TYR A 8 -28.71 50.31 24.72
N LEU A 9 -27.75 49.53 25.19
CA LEU A 9 -27.02 48.52 24.40
C LEU A 9 -26.74 47.32 25.32
N LEU A 10 -27.82 46.71 25.79
CA LEU A 10 -27.80 45.44 26.51
C LEU A 10 -29.05 44.68 26.05
N ALA A 11 -28.86 43.79 25.05
CA ALA A 11 -29.69 42.64 24.69
C ALA A 11 -29.63 42.36 23.18
N LEU A 12 -28.45 42.04 22.64
CA LEU A 12 -28.33 41.13 21.49
C LEU A 12 -26.86 40.71 21.31
N SER A 13 -26.36 39.87 22.21
CA SER A 13 -25.18 39.03 21.92
C SER A 13 -25.62 37.59 22.07
N LEU A 14 -26.23 37.11 20.99
CA LEU A 14 -26.57 35.71 20.78
C LEU A 14 -25.30 34.88 21.00
N LEU A 15 -25.38 33.92 21.93
CA LEU A 15 -24.40 32.84 22.07
C LEU A 15 -24.37 32.05 20.75
N MET A 16 -23.49 32.41 19.83
CA MET A 16 -22.86 31.46 18.93
C MET A 16 -21.49 31.16 19.53
N ALA A 17 -21.46 30.24 20.49
CA ALA A 17 -20.25 29.47 20.69
C ALA A 17 -20.08 28.64 19.41
N LEU A 18 -19.22 29.10 18.49
CA LEU A 18 -18.61 28.18 17.54
C LEU A 18 -17.95 27.10 18.39
N ALA A 19 -18.58 25.94 18.46
CA ALA A 19 -17.81 24.71 18.54
C ALA A 19 -16.98 24.71 17.25
N ALA A 20 -15.78 25.27 17.30
CA ALA A 20 -14.72 24.86 16.41
C ALA A 20 -14.51 23.39 16.73
N GLY A 21 -15.31 22.53 16.09
CA GLY A 21 -14.97 21.14 15.88
C GLY A 21 -13.63 21.19 15.18
N HIS A 22 -12.56 21.10 15.97
CA HIS A 22 -11.30 20.67 15.44
C HIS A 22 -11.63 19.23 15.04
N SER A 23 -11.88 19.04 13.75
CA SER A 23 -11.70 17.73 13.14
C SER A 23 -10.30 17.31 13.55
N VAL A 24 -10.20 16.45 14.56
CA VAL A 24 -8.95 15.76 14.86
C VAL A 24 -8.67 15.00 13.59
N SER A 25 -7.72 15.48 12.78
CA SER A 25 -7.16 14.65 11.73
C SER A 25 -6.77 13.34 12.40
N GLY A 26 -7.34 12.23 11.94
CA GLY A 26 -7.02 10.91 12.51
C GLY A 26 -5.51 10.69 12.51
N GLN A 27 -5.00 9.95 13.50
CA GLN A 27 -3.63 9.44 13.41
C GLN A 27 -3.53 8.56 12.17
N VAL A 28 -2.56 8.87 11.30
CA VAL A 28 -2.30 8.13 10.06
C VAL A 28 -0.86 7.64 10.05
N ILE A 29 -0.56 6.68 9.18
CA ILE A 29 0.81 6.28 8.87
C ILE A 29 1.38 7.31 7.89
N VAL A 30 2.56 7.84 8.20
CA VAL A 30 3.25 8.78 7.32
C VAL A 30 3.78 8.01 6.11
N ASN A 31 3.45 8.49 4.91
CA ASN A 31 3.92 7.93 3.64
C ASN A 31 3.63 6.41 3.50
N GLY A 32 2.42 5.98 3.87
CA GLY A 32 2.06 4.56 3.91
C GLY A 32 2.07 3.82 2.57
N GLY A 33 1.89 4.55 1.47
CA GLY A 33 2.01 4.03 0.09
C GLY A 33 3.35 4.35 -0.58
N PHE A 34 4.34 4.87 0.15
CA PHE A 34 5.69 5.15 -0.37
C PHE A 34 5.79 6.19 -1.51
N GLU A 35 4.76 7.00 -1.72
CA GLU A 35 4.69 8.01 -2.79
C GLU A 35 5.54 9.27 -2.54
N ASP A 36 5.88 9.58 -1.29
CA ASP A 36 6.77 10.69 -0.95
C ASP A 36 8.24 10.24 -0.97
N LEU A 37 8.87 10.41 -2.15
CA LEU A 37 10.28 10.08 -2.39
C LEU A 37 11.14 11.32 -2.57
N LEU A 38 12.34 11.32 -1.98
CA LEU A 38 13.33 12.40 -2.13
C LEU A 38 13.90 12.50 -3.55
N ALA A 39 13.90 11.39 -4.29
CA ALA A 39 14.26 11.28 -5.70
C ALA A 39 13.71 9.95 -6.25
N LEU A 40 13.67 9.81 -7.57
CA LEU A 40 13.33 8.54 -8.21
C LEU A 40 14.46 7.51 -7.95
N PRO A 41 14.12 6.26 -7.59
CA PRO A 41 15.11 5.21 -7.40
C PRO A 41 15.78 4.86 -8.73
N THR A 42 17.10 4.70 -8.70
CA THR A 42 17.96 4.44 -9.87
C THR A 42 18.76 3.13 -9.76
N THR A 43 18.61 2.44 -8.62
CA THR A 43 19.13 1.11 -8.33
C THR A 43 18.41 0.58 -7.08
N THR A 44 18.56 -0.72 -6.81
CA THR A 44 18.15 -1.33 -5.53
C THR A 44 18.92 -0.77 -4.34
N GLY A 45 18.37 -0.95 -3.14
CA GLY A 45 18.94 -0.60 -1.84
C GLY A 45 18.83 0.87 -1.48
N GLN A 46 18.09 1.67 -2.26
CA GLN A 46 17.95 3.11 -2.04
C GLN A 46 16.83 3.47 -1.04
N TRP A 47 16.68 2.68 0.03
CA TRP A 47 15.65 2.87 1.06
C TRP A 47 15.58 4.30 1.62
N SER A 48 16.73 4.97 1.73
CA SER A 48 16.82 6.34 2.24
C SER A 48 16.03 7.37 1.43
N LEU A 49 15.55 7.02 0.24
CA LEU A 49 14.67 7.86 -0.57
C LEU A 49 13.24 7.91 -0.03
N ALA A 50 12.76 6.89 0.71
CA ALA A 50 11.41 6.84 1.26
C ALA A 50 11.28 7.76 2.48
N SER A 51 10.65 8.93 2.30
CA SER A 51 10.43 9.90 3.37
C SER A 51 9.60 9.29 4.50
N GLY A 52 10.02 9.48 5.76
CA GLY A 52 9.27 9.02 6.94
C GLY A 52 9.47 7.54 7.31
N TRP A 53 10.32 6.81 6.57
CA TRP A 53 10.63 5.40 6.80
C TRP A 53 12.13 5.17 7.06
N THR A 54 12.45 4.11 7.82
CA THR A 54 13.84 3.74 8.14
C THR A 54 14.03 2.21 8.13
N SER A 55 15.25 1.75 7.88
CA SER A 55 15.63 0.31 7.91
C SER A 55 16.19 -0.09 9.27
N THR A 56 15.67 0.50 10.35
CA THR A 56 16.15 0.28 11.73
C THR A 56 17.64 0.55 11.94
N GLY A 57 18.21 1.49 11.17
CA GLY A 57 19.59 1.96 11.36
C GLY A 57 20.70 0.98 10.97
N SER A 58 20.37 -0.18 10.36
CA SER A 58 21.40 -1.12 9.89
C SER A 58 22.13 -0.59 8.66
N SER A 59 23.46 -0.65 8.67
CA SER A 59 24.31 -0.34 7.51
C SER A 59 24.50 -1.53 6.56
N GLU A 60 24.04 -2.72 6.95
CA GLU A 60 24.18 -3.97 6.18
C GLU A 60 22.88 -4.37 5.48
N ASN A 61 21.78 -3.70 5.78
CA ASN A 61 20.48 -3.94 5.20
C ASN A 61 20.01 -2.72 4.44
N SER A 62 19.45 -3.00 3.27
CA SER A 62 19.08 -1.98 2.30
C SER A 62 17.78 -2.46 1.66
N PRO A 63 16.65 -2.34 2.38
CA PRO A 63 15.36 -2.54 1.76
C PRO A 63 15.26 -1.68 0.50
N ASP A 64 14.34 -2.05 -0.36
CA ASP A 64 14.15 -1.39 -1.62
C ASP A 64 12.94 -0.47 -1.55
N VAL A 65 13.03 0.62 -2.30
CA VAL A 65 11.85 1.36 -2.73
C VAL A 65 11.91 1.44 -4.24
N PHE A 66 10.82 1.04 -4.87
CA PHE A 66 10.69 1.00 -6.33
C PHE A 66 9.65 2.01 -6.77
N HIS A 67 9.78 2.50 -7.99
CA HIS A 67 8.84 3.45 -8.58
C HIS A 67 8.64 3.14 -10.06
N ILE A 68 7.44 3.34 -10.61
CA ILE A 68 7.14 3.15 -12.05
C ILE A 68 7.98 4.01 -13.00
N GLN A 69 8.58 5.08 -12.47
CA GLN A 69 9.49 5.98 -13.18
C GLN A 69 10.94 5.85 -12.68
N GLY A 70 11.22 4.81 -11.87
CA GLY A 70 12.57 4.47 -11.47
C GLY A 70 13.44 4.03 -12.65
N ALA A 71 14.66 3.60 -12.36
CA ALA A 71 15.56 3.01 -13.34
C ALA A 71 16.54 2.04 -12.67
N GLY A 72 17.26 1.28 -13.48
CA GLY A 72 18.45 0.52 -13.04
C GLY A 72 18.15 -0.56 -12.00
N GLY A 73 16.94 -1.13 -12.04
CA GLY A 73 16.46 -2.09 -11.05
C GLY A 73 15.73 -1.45 -9.87
N GLY A 74 15.57 -0.12 -9.85
CA GLY A 74 14.61 0.59 -8.99
C GLY A 74 13.26 0.85 -9.67
N ASP A 75 13.12 0.41 -10.92
CA ASP A 75 11.90 0.55 -11.72
C ASP A 75 10.86 -0.53 -11.47
N LEU A 76 9.61 -0.18 -11.74
CA LEU A 76 8.48 -1.11 -11.80
C LEU A 76 7.97 -1.23 -13.26
N PRO A 77 7.40 -2.38 -13.65
CA PRO A 77 7.12 -3.53 -12.81
C PRO A 77 8.27 -4.53 -12.68
N GLU A 78 9.31 -4.42 -13.50
CA GLU A 78 10.41 -5.39 -13.53
C GLU A 78 11.48 -5.05 -12.50
N THR A 79 11.40 -5.67 -11.33
CA THR A 79 12.46 -5.56 -10.32
C THR A 79 13.50 -6.68 -10.52
N PRO A 80 14.69 -6.59 -9.90
CA PRO A 80 15.66 -7.68 -9.93
C PRO A 80 15.18 -8.99 -9.29
N VAL A 81 14.12 -8.97 -8.49
CA VAL A 81 13.60 -10.14 -7.78
C VAL A 81 12.32 -10.68 -8.43
N ALA A 82 11.36 -9.83 -8.76
CA ALA A 82 10.07 -10.25 -9.30
C ALA A 82 9.44 -9.16 -10.17
N LEU A 83 8.47 -9.55 -11.00
CA LEU A 83 7.54 -8.62 -11.63
C LEU A 83 6.45 -8.26 -10.62
N VAL A 84 6.24 -6.96 -10.40
CA VAL A 84 5.20 -6.45 -9.49
C VAL A 84 4.76 -5.07 -9.94
N SER A 85 3.46 -4.84 -10.05
CA SER A 85 2.90 -3.48 -10.16
C SER A 85 2.51 -2.95 -8.79
N PRO A 86 2.57 -1.62 -8.55
CA PRO A 86 2.03 -1.04 -7.33
C PRO A 86 0.61 -1.53 -7.06
N TYR A 87 0.28 -1.78 -5.79
CA TYR A 87 -1.12 -2.07 -5.44
C TYR A 87 -1.95 -0.81 -5.67
N GLN A 88 -1.42 0.34 -5.27
CA GLN A 88 -1.93 1.67 -5.58
C GLN A 88 -0.78 2.63 -5.87
N GLY A 89 -1.06 3.76 -6.50
CA GLY A 89 -0.05 4.80 -6.69
C GLY A 89 1.04 4.39 -7.68
N MET A 90 2.26 4.82 -7.40
CA MET A 90 3.41 4.75 -8.30
C MET A 90 4.62 4.07 -7.66
N ALA A 91 4.60 3.83 -6.35
CA ALA A 91 5.72 3.28 -5.59
C ALA A 91 5.35 2.03 -4.79
N VAL A 92 6.33 1.19 -4.49
CA VAL A 92 6.21 0.11 -3.50
C VAL A 92 7.52 -0.03 -2.73
N ALA A 93 7.45 -0.60 -1.53
CA ALA A 93 8.64 -1.04 -0.81
C ALA A 93 8.87 -2.54 -1.03
N GLY A 94 10.13 -2.96 -1.03
CA GLY A 94 10.54 -4.35 -1.03
C GLY A 94 11.52 -4.64 0.10
N PHE A 95 11.47 -5.84 0.68
CA PHE A 95 12.39 -6.24 1.74
C PHE A 95 12.65 -7.74 1.75
N MET A 96 13.87 -8.11 2.14
CA MET A 96 14.26 -9.49 2.39
C MET A 96 13.82 -9.93 3.79
N ALA A 97 12.65 -10.58 3.85
CA ALA A 97 12.12 -11.16 5.07
C ALA A 97 12.99 -12.31 5.61
N CYS A 98 13.67 -13.07 4.74
CA CYS A 98 14.81 -13.92 5.12
C CYS A 98 15.73 -14.24 3.94
N GLY A 99 17.02 -14.44 4.20
CA GLY A 99 18.01 -14.92 3.23
C GLY A 99 18.34 -16.42 3.33
N ALA A 100 19.16 -16.91 2.40
CA ALA A 100 19.46 -18.33 2.22
C ALA A 100 20.50 -18.88 3.19
N GLY A 101 20.59 -20.21 3.23
CA GLY A 101 21.85 -20.90 3.45
C GLY A 101 22.47 -20.72 4.84
N GLY A 102 21.66 -20.79 5.90
CA GLY A 102 22.16 -20.65 7.27
C GLY A 102 22.61 -19.23 7.62
N THR A 103 22.22 -18.23 6.82
CA THR A 103 22.38 -16.82 7.17
C THR A 103 21.09 -16.32 7.83
N ASN A 104 21.22 -15.80 9.05
CA ASN A 104 20.10 -15.22 9.78
C ASN A 104 19.86 -13.75 9.37
N ARG A 105 20.04 -13.44 8.06
CA ARG A 105 19.93 -12.09 7.52
C ARG A 105 18.46 -11.71 7.36
N ARG A 106 18.10 -10.54 7.88
CA ARG A 106 16.72 -10.03 7.92
C ARG A 106 16.70 -8.55 7.64
N GLU A 107 15.74 -8.10 6.84
CA GLU A 107 15.43 -6.69 6.69
C GLU A 107 14.14 -6.35 7.42
N TYR A 108 14.06 -5.10 7.89
CA TYR A 108 12.91 -4.58 8.61
C TYR A 108 12.52 -3.22 8.05
N LEU A 109 11.22 -3.00 7.96
CA LEU A 109 10.63 -1.75 7.52
C LEU A 109 10.07 -1.04 8.75
N SER A 110 10.59 0.15 9.07
CA SER A 110 10.08 0.93 10.19
C SER A 110 9.46 2.23 9.73
N GLY A 111 8.14 2.36 9.96
CA GLY A 111 7.34 3.53 9.64
C GLY A 111 7.00 4.35 10.87
N THR A 112 6.45 5.54 10.63
CA THR A 112 6.07 6.52 11.65
C THR A 112 4.57 6.83 11.61
N PHE A 113 4.00 7.08 12.78
CA PHE A 113 2.67 7.66 12.88
C PHE A 113 2.76 9.19 12.82
N SER A 114 1.76 9.85 12.24
CA SER A 114 1.70 11.32 12.12
C SER A 114 1.72 12.04 13.47
N SER A 115 1.29 11.35 14.52
CA SER A 115 1.39 11.75 15.93
C SER A 115 1.41 10.49 16.81
N PRO A 116 1.87 10.59 18.08
CA PRO A 116 1.78 9.48 19.02
C PRO A 116 0.35 8.93 19.09
N LEU A 117 0.19 7.60 19.14
CA LEU A 117 -1.12 6.97 19.29
C LEU A 117 -1.79 7.36 20.62
N ASN A 118 -3.12 7.39 20.62
CA ASN A 118 -3.89 7.68 21.83
C ASN A 118 -4.00 6.41 22.68
N VAL A 119 -3.43 6.44 23.88
CA VAL A 119 -3.51 5.32 24.82
C VAL A 119 -4.98 4.99 25.13
N GLY A 120 -5.34 3.72 25.00
CA GLY A 120 -6.69 3.19 25.18
C GLY A 120 -7.58 3.28 23.94
N ALA A 121 -7.16 3.98 22.88
CA ALA A 121 -7.88 3.97 21.62
C ALA A 121 -7.65 2.66 20.85
N ARG A 122 -8.68 2.22 20.13
CA ARG A 122 -8.60 1.07 19.23
C ARG A 122 -8.30 1.55 17.81
N TYR A 123 -7.38 0.86 17.16
CA TYR A 123 -6.99 1.10 15.79
C TYR A 123 -7.15 -0.16 14.96
N ARG A 124 -7.44 0.01 13.66
CA ARG A 124 -7.20 -0.99 12.63
C ARG A 124 -6.02 -0.52 11.80
N LEU A 125 -5.02 -1.39 11.66
CA LEU A 125 -3.91 -1.20 10.74
C LEU A 125 -4.08 -2.17 9.59
N THR A 126 -3.93 -1.68 8.37
CA THR A 126 -4.07 -2.46 7.13
C THR A 126 -2.88 -2.16 6.22
N PHE A 127 -2.40 -3.15 5.49
CA PHE A 127 -1.44 -2.98 4.40
C PHE A 127 -1.58 -4.11 3.37
N ARG A 128 -0.82 -4.02 2.29
CA ARG A 128 -0.78 -5.01 1.21
C ARG A 128 0.59 -5.66 1.16
N MET A 129 0.61 -6.95 0.86
CA MET A 129 1.86 -7.70 0.70
C MET A 129 1.77 -8.68 -0.47
N THR A 130 2.86 -8.85 -1.21
CA THR A 130 3.02 -9.86 -2.27
C THR A 130 4.48 -10.31 -2.35
N SER A 131 4.74 -11.47 -2.92
CA SER A 131 6.08 -11.92 -3.35
C SER A 131 6.34 -11.60 -4.83
N GLY A 132 5.32 -11.13 -5.56
CA GLY A 132 5.38 -10.82 -6.98
C GLY A 132 5.45 -12.07 -7.87
N GLU A 133 5.46 -11.86 -9.18
CA GLU A 133 5.67 -12.93 -10.16
C GLU A 133 7.17 -13.14 -10.38
N LEU A 134 7.68 -14.32 -9.99
CA LEU A 134 9.11 -14.60 -10.09
C LEU A 134 9.58 -14.70 -11.54
N THR A 135 10.72 -14.08 -11.84
CA THR A 135 11.40 -14.28 -13.12
C THR A 135 12.25 -15.57 -13.09
N PRO A 136 12.64 -16.14 -14.25
CA PRO A 136 13.49 -17.33 -14.31
C PRO A 136 14.87 -17.17 -13.65
N PHE A 137 15.31 -15.93 -13.40
CA PHE A 137 16.59 -15.60 -12.75
C PHE A 137 16.41 -15.12 -11.31
N SER A 138 15.17 -15.11 -10.81
CA SER A 138 14.87 -14.69 -9.44
C SER A 138 15.54 -15.60 -8.43
N GLU A 139 16.16 -14.97 -7.43
CA GLU A 139 16.62 -15.65 -6.23
C GLU A 139 15.51 -15.76 -5.16
N GLY A 140 14.34 -15.16 -5.40
CA GLY A 140 13.15 -15.30 -4.57
C GLY A 140 12.49 -16.66 -4.72
N GLY A 141 11.51 -16.95 -3.87
CA GLY A 141 10.74 -18.21 -3.91
C GLY A 141 10.66 -18.96 -2.59
N LEU A 142 11.33 -18.47 -1.54
CA LEU A 142 11.04 -18.93 -0.18
C LEU A 142 9.77 -18.26 0.34
N GLY A 143 8.91 -19.04 0.98
CA GLY A 143 7.87 -18.53 1.86
C GLY A 143 8.37 -18.46 3.30
N ILE A 144 7.83 -17.53 4.07
CA ILE A 144 8.20 -17.34 5.48
C ILE A 144 6.96 -17.13 6.36
N GLY A 145 6.89 -17.86 7.47
CA GLY A 145 5.91 -17.64 8.53
C GLY A 145 6.44 -16.79 9.67
N GLU A 146 5.55 -16.39 10.57
CA GLU A 146 5.84 -15.62 11.78
C GLU A 146 6.44 -14.22 11.48
N LEU A 147 5.90 -13.53 10.47
CA LEU A 147 6.18 -12.10 10.26
C LEU A 147 5.47 -11.27 11.31
N GLY A 148 6.14 -10.27 11.86
CA GLY A 148 5.63 -9.52 13.01
C GLY A 148 5.59 -8.02 12.79
N MET A 149 4.66 -7.36 13.49
CA MET A 149 4.67 -5.92 13.69
C MET A 149 4.94 -5.58 15.16
N HIS A 150 6.02 -4.86 15.42
CA HIS A 150 6.32 -4.29 16.73
C HIS A 150 5.99 -2.78 16.75
N PHE A 151 5.55 -2.26 17.90
CA PHE A 151 5.22 -0.84 18.09
C PHE A 151 6.14 -0.25 19.16
N SER A 152 6.65 0.95 18.95
CA SER A 152 7.71 1.51 19.80
C SER A 152 7.64 3.03 19.97
N MET A 153 8.35 3.54 20.98
CA MET A 153 8.52 4.97 21.29
C MET A 153 9.73 5.59 20.56
N GLY A 154 9.97 5.19 19.31
CA GLY A 154 11.14 5.59 18.53
C GLY A 154 11.60 4.49 17.57
N PRO A 155 12.53 4.79 16.64
CA PRO A 155 13.05 3.80 15.71
C PRO A 155 13.85 2.73 16.46
N LEU A 156 13.64 1.46 16.09
CA LEU A 156 14.48 0.37 16.55
C LEU A 156 15.88 0.42 15.92
N GLN A 157 16.81 -0.35 16.48
CA GLN A 157 18.20 -0.41 16.03
C GLN A 157 18.62 -1.86 15.80
N GLN A 158 18.72 -2.26 14.54
CA GLN A 158 19.21 -3.57 14.16
C GLN A 158 20.75 -3.60 14.12
N GLN A 159 21.33 -4.67 14.67
CA GLN A 159 22.78 -4.88 14.69
C GLN A 159 23.21 -5.64 13.43
N GLY A 160 23.68 -4.91 12.42
CA GLY A 160 24.06 -5.48 11.12
C GLY A 160 22.88 -6.19 10.47
N ALA A 161 23.10 -7.39 9.95
CA ALA A 161 22.05 -8.23 9.36
C ALA A 161 21.25 -9.10 10.36
N ASN A 162 21.60 -9.13 11.65
CA ASN A 162 21.02 -10.07 12.61
C ASN A 162 19.54 -9.80 12.89
N PRO A 163 18.74 -10.80 13.28
CA PRO A 163 17.36 -10.54 13.67
C PRO A 163 17.27 -9.72 14.93
N MET A 164 16.25 -8.89 14.95
CA MET A 164 15.76 -8.22 16.13
C MET A 164 15.02 -9.20 17.04
N THR A 165 15.05 -8.95 18.35
CA THR A 165 14.52 -9.86 19.39
C THR A 165 13.31 -9.29 20.13
N GLU A 166 12.88 -8.11 19.71
CA GLU A 166 11.68 -7.42 20.14
C GLU A 166 10.46 -8.28 19.85
N LEU A 167 9.53 -8.32 20.80
CA LEU A 167 8.31 -9.10 20.68
C LEU A 167 7.28 -8.34 19.83
N PRO A 168 6.79 -8.91 18.72
CA PRO A 168 5.74 -8.28 17.94
C PRO A 168 4.43 -8.17 18.74
N HIS A 169 3.68 -7.09 18.51
CA HIS A 169 2.31 -6.93 18.99
C HIS A 169 1.30 -7.64 18.09
N PHE A 170 1.66 -7.84 16.83
CA PHE A 170 0.91 -8.65 15.86
C PHE A 170 1.87 -9.61 15.16
N VAL A 171 1.39 -10.83 14.89
CA VAL A 171 2.14 -11.86 14.18
C VAL A 171 1.27 -12.49 13.10
N LEU A 172 1.76 -12.50 11.85
CA LEU A 172 1.26 -13.29 10.74
C LEU A 172 1.97 -14.65 10.77
N SER A 173 1.34 -15.64 11.41
CA SER A 173 1.93 -16.97 11.60
C SER A 173 2.03 -17.84 10.34
N PRO A 174 1.03 -17.89 9.44
CA PRO A 174 1.12 -18.72 8.23
C PRO A 174 2.34 -18.37 7.36
N VAL A 175 2.87 -19.38 6.67
CA VAL A 175 3.90 -19.18 5.65
C VAL A 175 3.34 -18.29 4.55
N PHE A 176 3.91 -17.11 4.40
CA PHE A 176 3.54 -16.15 3.37
C PHE A 176 4.38 -16.37 2.10
N PHE A 177 3.68 -16.58 0.99
CA PHE A 177 4.17 -16.43 -0.37
C PHE A 177 2.94 -16.25 -1.27
N SER A 178 2.88 -15.17 -2.03
CA SER A 178 1.78 -14.91 -2.97
C SER A 178 2.30 -14.19 -4.19
N ARG A 179 1.76 -14.50 -5.37
CA ARG A 179 2.01 -13.70 -6.58
C ARG A 179 1.10 -12.48 -6.66
N GLU A 180 -0.08 -12.58 -6.04
CA GLU A 180 -1.08 -11.53 -5.98
C GLU A 180 -0.94 -10.71 -4.69
N TRP A 181 -1.44 -9.48 -4.71
CA TRP A 181 -1.53 -8.65 -3.51
C TRP A 181 -2.52 -9.23 -2.50
N GLU A 182 -2.04 -9.54 -1.30
CA GLU A 182 -2.86 -9.93 -0.16
C GLU A 182 -3.05 -8.78 0.81
N THR A 183 -4.25 -8.66 1.37
CA THR A 183 -4.56 -7.71 2.45
C THR A 183 -4.17 -8.32 3.78
N ILE A 184 -3.28 -7.64 4.51
CA ILE A 184 -3.01 -7.93 5.92
C ILE A 184 -3.69 -6.84 6.75
N SER A 185 -4.57 -7.22 7.67
CA SER A 185 -5.21 -6.26 8.58
C SER A 185 -5.45 -6.85 9.96
N PHE A 186 -5.27 -6.01 10.97
CA PHE A 186 -5.52 -6.38 12.35
C PHE A 186 -5.94 -5.18 13.17
N THR A 187 -6.65 -5.46 14.27
CA THR A 187 -7.04 -4.43 15.23
C THR A 187 -6.22 -4.56 16.51
N PHE A 188 -5.92 -3.44 17.14
CA PHE A 188 -5.23 -3.41 18.42
C PHE A 188 -5.69 -2.22 19.25
N VAL A 189 -5.53 -2.34 20.57
CA VAL A 189 -5.70 -1.21 21.50
C VAL A 189 -4.31 -0.70 21.85
N ALA A 190 -4.06 0.59 21.63
CA ALA A 190 -2.77 1.18 21.98
C ALA A 190 -2.64 1.23 23.51
N ASP A 191 -1.70 0.48 24.08
CA ASP A 191 -1.41 0.50 25.52
C ASP A 191 -0.34 1.55 25.89
N ALA A 192 0.33 2.10 24.88
CA ALA A 192 1.28 3.18 24.98
C ALA A 192 1.12 4.18 23.83
N ALA A 193 1.70 5.37 23.99
CA ALA A 193 1.64 6.43 23.00
C ALA A 193 2.67 6.22 21.87
N TRP A 194 2.66 5.03 21.26
CA TRP A 194 3.64 4.63 20.26
C TRP A 194 3.74 5.65 19.12
N THR A 195 4.95 5.86 18.64
CA THR A 195 5.26 6.81 17.56
C THR A 195 5.73 6.12 16.29
N HIS A 196 6.16 4.86 16.41
CA HIS A 196 6.73 4.07 15.34
C HIS A 196 6.14 2.65 15.36
N PHE A 197 6.27 2.00 14.22
CA PHE A 197 6.12 0.56 14.09
C PHE A 197 7.29 -0.02 13.29
N THR A 198 7.51 -1.31 13.42
CA THR A 198 8.51 -2.06 12.65
C THR A 198 7.93 -3.39 12.19
N TRP A 199 7.98 -3.62 10.89
CA TRP A 199 7.54 -4.83 10.20
C TRP A 199 8.73 -5.67 9.76
N GLY A 200 8.65 -6.99 9.96
CA GLY A 200 9.63 -7.95 9.46
C GLY A 200 9.64 -9.24 10.29
N ALA A 201 10.62 -10.12 10.06
CA ALA A 201 10.69 -11.39 10.78
C ALA A 201 11.51 -11.23 12.06
N PHE A 202 10.88 -11.23 13.25
CA PHE A 202 11.56 -11.12 14.55
C PHE A 202 11.97 -12.49 15.11
N GLY A 203 12.91 -12.54 16.04
CA GLY A 203 13.31 -13.78 16.74
C GLY A 203 14.34 -14.66 16.02
N ALA A 204 14.51 -15.89 16.51
CA ALA A 204 15.47 -16.84 15.95
C ALA A 204 14.89 -17.63 14.77
N ASP A 205 15.75 -18.21 13.93
CA ASP A 205 15.31 -19.10 12.85
C ASP A 205 14.54 -20.32 13.34
N ALA A 206 14.87 -20.81 14.53
CA ALA A 206 14.20 -21.96 15.15
C ALA A 206 12.71 -21.69 15.44
N ASP A 207 12.32 -20.42 15.53
CA ASP A 207 10.94 -20.01 15.82
C ASP A 207 10.13 -19.81 14.53
N ARG A 208 10.73 -20.00 13.35
CA ARG A 208 10.11 -19.68 12.06
C ARG A 208 9.93 -20.91 11.18
N THR A 209 8.92 -20.83 10.33
CA THR A 209 8.71 -21.79 9.24
C THR A 209 9.17 -21.14 7.94
N ILE A 210 10.19 -21.72 7.30
CA ILE A 210 10.69 -21.28 6.00
C ILE A 210 10.54 -22.45 5.02
N GLU A 211 9.83 -22.21 3.92
CA GLU A 211 9.52 -23.24 2.93
C GLU A 211 10.02 -22.83 1.55
N VAL A 212 10.51 -23.79 0.77
CA VAL A 212 10.76 -23.60 -0.66
C VAL A 212 9.42 -23.74 -1.37
N ILE A 213 8.88 -22.63 -1.89
CA ILE A 213 7.57 -22.60 -2.56
C ILE A 213 7.73 -22.63 -4.07
N GLU A 214 8.61 -21.79 -4.61
CA GLU A 214 8.82 -21.62 -6.04
C GLU A 214 10.31 -21.39 -6.36
N GLY A 215 10.69 -21.53 -7.64
CA GLY A 215 12.05 -21.26 -8.11
C GLY A 215 12.97 -22.47 -8.01
N ASN A 216 14.11 -22.39 -8.71
CA ASN A 216 15.12 -23.43 -8.69
C ASN A 216 16.19 -23.08 -7.64
N GLN A 217 16.07 -23.70 -6.45
CA GLN A 217 16.92 -23.42 -5.29
C GLN A 217 16.85 -21.94 -4.85
N PRO A 218 15.65 -21.44 -4.53
CA PRO A 218 15.48 -20.06 -4.09
C PRO A 218 16.34 -19.77 -2.86
N SER A 219 16.81 -18.54 -2.78
CA SER A 219 17.76 -18.08 -1.78
C SER A 219 17.16 -17.01 -0.85
N MET A 220 15.94 -16.54 -1.08
CA MET A 220 15.31 -15.57 -0.18
C MET A 220 13.79 -15.65 -0.15
N ALA A 221 13.22 -15.24 0.99
CA ALA A 221 11.84 -14.80 1.08
C ALA A 221 11.88 -13.28 0.94
N TYR A 222 11.53 -12.81 -0.25
CA TYR A 222 11.46 -11.40 -0.57
C TYR A 222 10.00 -11.00 -0.72
N CYS A 223 9.61 -9.91 -0.09
CA CYS A 223 8.23 -9.44 -0.06
C CYS A 223 8.18 -7.97 -0.46
N PHE A 224 7.18 -7.62 -1.26
CA PHE A 224 6.78 -6.26 -1.55
C PHE A 224 5.63 -5.88 -0.63
N VAL A 225 5.60 -4.62 -0.18
CA VAL A 225 4.53 -4.07 0.63
C VAL A 225 4.10 -2.70 0.12
N ASP A 226 2.84 -2.39 0.33
CA ASP A 226 2.19 -1.14 -0.09
C ASP A 226 0.97 -0.83 0.81
N ASP A 227 0.41 0.37 0.68
CA ASP A 227 -0.87 0.79 1.28
C ASP A 227 -0.98 0.63 2.80
N PHE A 228 0.06 1.01 3.55
CA PHE A 228 -0.05 1.08 5.01
C PHE A 228 -1.03 2.17 5.44
N SER A 229 -2.13 1.76 6.07
CA SER A 229 -3.16 2.65 6.59
C SER A 229 -3.48 2.35 8.04
N LEU A 230 -3.86 3.40 8.78
CA LEU A 230 -4.29 3.32 10.16
C LEU A 230 -5.60 4.09 10.30
N VAL A 231 -6.62 3.43 10.81
CA VAL A 231 -7.93 4.05 11.09
C VAL A 231 -8.33 3.79 12.54
N VAL A 232 -8.99 4.76 13.16
CA VAL A 232 -9.60 4.56 14.47
C VAL A 232 -10.81 3.64 14.29
N SER A 233 -10.88 2.58 15.09
CA SER A 233 -12.01 1.63 15.05
C SER A 233 -12.96 1.94 16.21
N GLU A 234 -14.09 2.56 15.88
CA GLU A 234 -15.18 2.84 16.83
C GLU A 234 -16.21 1.70 16.80
N GLY A 235 -16.45 1.03 17.93
CA GLY A 235 -17.48 -0.01 18.05
C GLY A 235 -17.05 -1.28 18.80
N GLU A 236 -18.00 -2.18 19.07
CA GLU A 236 -17.71 -3.58 19.47
C GLU A 236 -17.21 -4.36 18.24
N MET A 237 -16.27 -5.29 18.44
CA MET A 237 -15.77 -6.12 17.35
C MET A 237 -16.94 -6.87 16.70
N THR A 238 -17.16 -6.69 15.40
CA THR A 238 -18.00 -7.64 14.66
C THR A 238 -17.16 -8.87 14.33
N GLN A 239 -17.81 -10.02 14.16
CA GLN A 239 -17.13 -11.28 13.85
C GLN A 239 -16.38 -11.23 12.50
N ASP A 240 -16.73 -10.27 11.63
CA ASP A 240 -16.10 -10.01 10.33
C ASP A 240 -14.83 -9.14 10.44
N GLU A 241 -14.65 -8.37 11.53
CA GLU A 241 -13.41 -7.63 11.80
C GLU A 241 -12.30 -8.52 12.37
N VAL A 242 -12.60 -9.81 12.58
CA VAL A 242 -11.68 -10.84 13.09
C VAL A 242 -10.96 -11.56 11.95
N ASP A 243 -11.38 -11.39 10.69
CA ASP A 243 -10.93 -12.25 9.58
C ASP A 243 -10.47 -11.48 8.34
N VAL A 244 -9.47 -10.63 8.51
CA VAL A 244 -8.64 -10.15 7.40
C VAL A 244 -7.26 -10.82 7.51
N ARG A 245 -7.30 -12.15 7.31
CA ARG A 245 -6.25 -13.14 6.97
C ARG A 245 -4.85 -12.93 7.56
N GLY A 246 -4.23 -13.90 8.26
CA GLY A 246 -4.48 -15.35 8.24
C GLY A 246 -4.98 -15.93 9.57
N PRO A 247 -5.48 -17.18 9.60
CA PRO A 247 -5.08 -18.31 8.75
C PRO A 247 -6.24 -19.04 8.06
N ASP A 248 -6.08 -19.36 6.77
CA ASP A 248 -6.42 -20.68 6.20
C ASP A 248 -6.02 -20.70 4.73
N ARG A 249 -5.12 -21.62 4.38
CA ARG A 249 -5.13 -22.20 3.04
C ARG A 249 -6.48 -22.90 2.94
N LYS A 250 -7.51 -22.22 2.43
CA LYS A 250 -8.59 -22.98 1.82
C LYS A 250 -7.90 -23.78 0.71
N PRO A 251 -8.01 -25.12 0.70
CA PRO A 251 -7.76 -25.82 -0.55
C PRO A 251 -8.63 -25.11 -1.58
N VAL A 252 -8.08 -24.88 -2.78
CA VAL A 252 -8.86 -24.41 -3.91
C VAL A 252 -9.96 -25.46 -4.16
N THR A 253 -11.07 -25.27 -3.48
CA THR A 253 -12.38 -25.76 -3.87
C THR A 253 -13.12 -24.50 -4.23
N ASP A 254 -13.21 -24.27 -5.53
CA ASP A 254 -14.08 -23.29 -6.15
C ASP A 254 -15.44 -23.32 -5.47
N VAL A 255 -15.65 -22.35 -4.58
CA VAL A 255 -16.96 -21.75 -4.39
C VAL A 255 -16.66 -20.26 -4.37
N ILE A 256 -16.63 -19.70 -5.58
CA ILE A 256 -16.76 -18.27 -5.80
C ILE A 256 -18.07 -17.89 -5.10
N ASP A 257 -17.98 -17.09 -4.05
CA ASP A 257 -19.14 -16.34 -3.59
C ASP A 257 -19.39 -15.24 -4.61
N LEU A 258 -20.25 -15.55 -5.59
CA LEU A 258 -20.56 -14.72 -6.76
C LEU A 258 -21.44 -13.50 -6.41
N GLU A 259 -21.69 -13.19 -5.14
CA GLU A 259 -22.74 -12.22 -4.79
C GLU A 259 -22.26 -10.83 -4.36
N THR A 260 -20.96 -10.58 -4.16
CA THR A 260 -20.44 -9.22 -3.93
C THR A 260 -19.48 -8.80 -5.05
N GLU A 261 -20.05 -8.33 -6.16
CA GLU A 261 -19.28 -7.61 -7.18
C GLU A 261 -18.55 -6.42 -6.54
N PRO A 262 -17.25 -6.20 -6.82
CA PRO A 262 -16.53 -5.05 -6.30
C PRO A 262 -17.19 -3.76 -6.79
N ALA A 263 -17.19 -2.72 -5.94
CA ALA A 263 -17.80 -1.43 -6.27
C ALA A 263 -17.13 -0.75 -7.48
N TRP A 264 -15.87 -1.09 -7.78
CA TRP A 264 -15.17 -0.75 -9.01
C TRP A 264 -14.13 -1.81 -9.39
N PHE A 265 -13.77 -1.83 -10.66
CA PHE A 265 -12.73 -2.68 -11.23
C PHE A 265 -12.03 -1.93 -12.37
N VAL A 266 -10.70 -1.96 -12.40
CA VAL A 266 -9.91 -1.37 -13.48
C VAL A 266 -9.04 -2.48 -14.09
N PRO A 267 -9.16 -2.78 -15.40
CA PRO A 267 -8.31 -3.77 -16.04
C PRO A 267 -6.82 -3.43 -15.91
N ASN A 268 -5.95 -4.44 -15.96
CA ASN A 268 -4.49 -4.27 -15.84
C ASN A 268 -3.73 -4.49 -17.16
N ALA A 269 -4.40 -5.01 -18.21
CA ALA A 269 -3.89 -5.09 -19.56
C ALA A 269 -5.01 -4.97 -20.61
N PHE A 270 -4.67 -4.54 -21.83
CA PHE A 270 -5.58 -4.55 -22.98
C PHE A 270 -4.79 -4.69 -24.30
N THR A 271 -5.43 -5.28 -25.31
CA THR A 271 -4.88 -5.64 -26.62
C THR A 271 -5.70 -5.00 -27.74
N PRO A 272 -5.44 -3.75 -28.14
CA PRO A 272 -6.20 -3.09 -29.20
C PRO A 272 -5.81 -3.64 -30.59
N ASN A 273 -6.27 -4.85 -30.91
CA ASN A 273 -5.94 -5.60 -32.12
C ASN A 273 -7.17 -5.90 -33.00
N ASP A 274 -8.36 -5.43 -32.59
CA ASP A 274 -9.66 -5.55 -33.28
C ASP A 274 -10.13 -7.02 -33.41
N ASP A 275 -9.78 -7.87 -32.43
CA ASP A 275 -10.25 -9.26 -32.34
C ASP A 275 -11.53 -9.42 -31.50
N GLY A 276 -11.98 -8.34 -30.85
CA GLY A 276 -13.17 -8.27 -30.00
C GLY A 276 -12.90 -8.57 -28.52
N GLU A 277 -11.69 -8.95 -28.15
CA GLU A 277 -11.31 -9.36 -26.80
C GLU A 277 -10.28 -8.39 -26.19
N ASN A 278 -10.65 -7.74 -25.08
CA ASN A 278 -9.80 -6.74 -24.40
C ASN A 278 -9.27 -5.63 -25.33
N ASP A 279 -10.01 -5.24 -26.36
CA ASP A 279 -9.61 -4.18 -27.30
C ASP A 279 -9.61 -2.78 -26.68
N VAL A 280 -10.35 -2.59 -25.59
CA VAL A 280 -10.60 -1.29 -25.00
C VAL A 280 -10.36 -1.33 -23.50
N PHE A 281 -9.57 -0.39 -23.02
CA PHE A 281 -9.35 -0.14 -21.60
C PHE A 281 -10.44 0.77 -21.04
N LEU A 282 -11.30 0.23 -20.17
CA LEU A 282 -12.39 0.96 -19.54
C LEU A 282 -12.54 0.51 -18.08
N PRO A 283 -12.50 1.43 -17.10
CA PRO A 283 -12.85 1.09 -15.72
C PRO A 283 -14.35 0.80 -15.62
N VAL A 284 -14.72 -0.12 -14.72
CA VAL A 284 -16.11 -0.45 -14.40
C VAL A 284 -16.38 -0.05 -12.97
N TRP A 285 -17.55 0.55 -12.70
CA TRP A 285 -17.95 0.95 -11.34
C TRP A 285 -19.45 0.81 -11.14
N LYS A 286 -19.88 0.67 -9.88
CA LYS A 286 -21.27 0.43 -9.48
C LYS A 286 -21.60 1.27 -8.26
N ASN A 287 -22.77 1.92 -8.27
CA ASN A 287 -23.26 2.79 -7.20
C ASN A 287 -22.32 3.96 -6.82
N LEU A 288 -21.44 4.35 -7.75
CA LEU A 288 -20.49 5.46 -7.61
C LEU A 288 -20.62 6.39 -8.80
N THR A 289 -20.21 7.64 -8.61
CA THR A 289 -20.12 8.65 -9.68
C THR A 289 -18.66 8.81 -10.08
N MET A 290 -18.35 8.62 -11.36
CA MET A 290 -17.02 8.96 -11.89
C MET A 290 -16.87 10.47 -11.97
N LEU A 291 -15.91 11.02 -11.22
CA LEU A 291 -15.55 12.44 -11.27
C LEU A 291 -14.43 12.67 -12.28
N ARG A 292 -13.44 11.78 -12.33
CA ARG A 292 -12.26 11.90 -13.18
C ARG A 292 -11.72 10.52 -13.52
N PHE A 293 -11.32 10.32 -14.77
CA PHE A 293 -10.49 9.19 -15.15
C PHE A 293 -9.57 9.60 -16.29
N GLU A 294 -8.29 9.39 -16.09
CA GLU A 294 -7.23 9.88 -16.97
C GLU A 294 -6.17 8.81 -17.12
N VAL A 295 -5.59 8.73 -18.32
CA VAL A 295 -4.48 7.82 -18.62
C VAL A 295 -3.33 8.64 -19.17
N TYR A 296 -2.13 8.32 -18.69
CA TYR A 296 -0.90 9.00 -18.94
C TYR A 296 0.12 8.03 -19.53
N SER A 297 0.94 8.51 -20.45
CA SER A 297 2.14 7.80 -20.87
C SER A 297 3.16 7.74 -19.72
N ARG A 298 4.15 6.84 -19.82
CA ARG A 298 5.28 6.78 -18.87
C ARG A 298 6.02 8.12 -18.65
N TRP A 299 5.92 9.04 -19.61
CA TRP A 299 6.56 10.36 -19.55
C TRP A 299 5.66 11.45 -18.94
N GLY A 300 4.49 11.08 -18.41
CA GLY A 300 3.53 12.01 -17.80
C GLY A 300 2.67 12.78 -18.81
N GLU A 301 2.69 12.39 -20.08
CA GLU A 301 1.79 12.97 -21.09
C GLU A 301 0.40 12.35 -20.96
N LEU A 302 -0.64 13.17 -20.80
CA LEU A 302 -2.02 12.69 -20.81
C LEU A 302 -2.36 12.16 -22.21
N VAL A 303 -2.65 10.87 -22.31
CA VAL A 303 -2.98 10.19 -23.58
C VAL A 303 -4.47 9.89 -23.74
N TYR A 304 -5.20 9.83 -22.62
CA TYR A 304 -6.64 9.61 -22.61
C TYR A 304 -7.30 10.23 -21.39
N GLU A 305 -8.57 10.63 -21.52
CA GLU A 305 -9.42 11.09 -20.43
C GLU A 305 -10.85 10.62 -20.70
N LEU A 306 -11.51 10.04 -19.71
CA LEU A 306 -12.90 9.63 -19.80
C LEU A 306 -13.81 10.86 -19.74
N ARG A 307 -14.58 11.09 -20.81
CA ARG A 307 -15.55 12.19 -20.89
C ARG A 307 -16.93 11.68 -21.25
N GLY A 308 -17.90 11.88 -20.35
CA GLY A 308 -19.31 11.51 -20.58
C GLY A 308 -19.50 10.01 -20.84
N GLU A 309 -20.41 9.66 -21.76
CA GLU A 309 -20.63 8.29 -22.24
C GLU A 309 -19.55 7.91 -23.26
N SER A 310 -18.31 7.73 -22.78
CA SER A 310 -17.19 7.28 -23.60
C SER A 310 -17.08 5.74 -23.60
N ASN A 311 -16.60 5.17 -24.70
CA ASN A 311 -16.43 3.72 -24.85
C ASN A 311 -15.14 3.16 -24.21
N GLY A 312 -14.30 4.01 -23.60
CA GLY A 312 -12.99 3.61 -23.06
C GLY A 312 -11.84 4.01 -23.97
N TRP A 313 -10.62 3.58 -23.64
CA TRP A 313 -9.40 3.88 -24.39
C TRP A 313 -9.01 2.70 -25.27
N ASP A 314 -8.97 2.92 -26.59
CA ASP A 314 -8.65 1.92 -27.62
C ASP A 314 -7.15 1.92 -28.00
N GLY A 315 -6.31 2.55 -27.18
CA GLY A 315 -4.88 2.67 -27.47
C GLY A 315 -4.54 3.73 -28.52
N GLN A 316 -5.46 4.64 -28.85
CA GLN A 316 -5.15 5.86 -29.61
C GLN A 316 -4.95 7.06 -28.68
N SER A 317 -3.93 7.88 -28.93
CA SER A 317 -3.73 9.15 -28.22
C SER A 317 -4.75 10.21 -28.71
N PHE A 318 -4.80 11.37 -28.04
CA PHE A 318 -5.58 12.51 -28.51
C PHE A 318 -5.18 13.04 -29.90
N SER A 319 -3.99 12.70 -30.40
CA SER A 319 -3.55 13.04 -31.77
C SER A 319 -3.98 11.99 -32.81
N ASN A 320 -4.78 11.00 -32.44
CA ASN A 320 -5.12 9.81 -33.24
C ASN A 320 -3.89 9.00 -33.68
N GLU A 321 -2.82 9.05 -32.89
CA GLU A 321 -1.66 8.22 -33.10
C GLU A 321 -1.78 6.96 -32.25
N ALA A 322 -1.41 5.83 -32.84
CA ALA A 322 -1.39 4.54 -32.17
C ALA A 322 -0.36 4.59 -31.02
N ALA A 323 -0.83 4.55 -29.78
CA ALA A 323 0.01 4.59 -28.58
C ALA A 323 0.99 3.41 -28.58
N ALA A 324 2.25 3.59 -28.16
CA ALA A 324 3.22 2.50 -28.17
C ALA A 324 2.79 1.33 -27.27
N ALA A 325 3.19 0.11 -27.58
CA ALA A 325 3.05 -1.00 -26.63
C ALA A 325 3.90 -0.71 -25.38
N GLY A 326 3.35 -1.03 -24.21
CA GLY A 326 4.01 -0.82 -22.92
C GLY A 326 3.08 -0.27 -21.84
N LEU A 327 3.70 0.16 -20.74
CA LEU A 327 3.02 0.59 -19.53
C LEU A 327 2.50 2.03 -19.62
N TYR A 328 1.26 2.22 -19.18
CA TYR A 328 0.59 3.51 -19.02
C TYR A 328 0.04 3.62 -17.60
N ILE A 329 -0.14 4.85 -17.12
CA ILE A 329 -0.59 5.13 -15.76
C ILE A 329 -1.98 5.70 -15.81
N TRP A 330 -2.89 5.23 -14.99
CA TRP A 330 -4.22 5.79 -14.88
C TRP A 330 -4.44 6.40 -13.50
N GLN A 331 -5.25 7.46 -13.46
CA GLN A 331 -5.74 8.09 -12.24
C GLN A 331 -7.27 8.15 -12.33
N MET A 332 -7.93 7.87 -11.21
CA MET A 332 -9.37 7.75 -11.12
C MET A 332 -9.87 8.44 -9.85
N GLU A 333 -10.90 9.27 -9.98
CA GLU A 333 -11.62 9.85 -8.85
C GLU A 333 -13.10 9.44 -8.95
N LEU A 334 -13.58 8.77 -7.92
CA LEU A 334 -14.96 8.32 -7.74
C LEU A 334 -15.60 9.11 -6.59
N GLN A 335 -16.93 9.18 -6.58
CA GLN A 335 -17.70 9.74 -5.47
C GLN A 335 -18.85 8.81 -5.09
N ASP A 336 -18.98 8.56 -3.79
CA ASP A 336 -20.10 7.77 -3.24
C ASP A 336 -21.39 8.60 -3.05
N ALA A 337 -22.44 7.95 -2.59
CA ALA A 337 -23.75 8.58 -2.36
C ALA A 337 -23.74 9.64 -1.25
N ASP A 338 -22.77 9.58 -0.34
CA ASP A 338 -22.61 10.51 0.78
C ASP A 338 -21.71 11.70 0.40
N GLY A 339 -21.16 11.70 -0.81
CA GLY A 339 -20.31 12.76 -1.36
C GLY A 339 -18.82 12.59 -1.04
N MET A 340 -18.41 11.46 -0.46
CA MET A 340 -17.01 11.16 -0.20
C MET A 340 -16.27 10.84 -1.50
N THR A 341 -15.15 11.51 -1.73
CA THR A 341 -14.28 11.25 -2.89
C THR A 341 -13.31 10.11 -2.59
N ILE A 342 -13.26 9.14 -3.50
CA ILE A 342 -12.35 8.01 -3.50
C ILE A 342 -11.36 8.24 -4.66
N SER A 343 -10.07 8.24 -4.37
CA SER A 343 -9.02 8.44 -5.37
C SER A 343 -8.21 7.16 -5.53
N GLU A 344 -8.16 6.66 -6.75
CA GLU A 344 -7.47 5.44 -7.13
C GLU A 344 -6.47 5.75 -8.25
N SER A 345 -5.38 5.00 -8.32
CA SER A 345 -4.44 5.08 -9.42
C SER A 345 -3.72 3.76 -9.59
N GLY A 346 -3.21 3.51 -10.78
CA GLY A 346 -2.48 2.28 -11.06
C GLY A 346 -1.90 2.28 -12.45
N ALA A 347 -1.39 1.14 -12.87
CA ALA A 347 -0.82 0.95 -14.19
C ALA A 347 -1.69 0.03 -15.06
N ILE A 348 -1.60 0.24 -16.37
CA ILE A 348 -2.26 -0.55 -17.41
C ILE A 348 -1.24 -0.87 -18.50
N ASN A 349 -1.15 -2.13 -18.92
CA ASN A 349 -0.25 -2.56 -19.98
C ASN A 349 -0.98 -2.62 -21.33
N LEU A 350 -0.48 -1.87 -22.33
CA LEU A 350 -0.94 -1.94 -23.72
C LEU A 350 -0.10 -2.97 -24.48
N ILE A 351 -0.73 -4.02 -24.98
CA ILE A 351 -0.09 -5.13 -25.69
C ILE A 351 -0.46 -5.07 -27.18
N ARG A 352 0.51 -5.30 -28.08
CA ARG A 352 0.29 -5.36 -29.55
C ARG A 352 0.92 -6.57 -30.19
#